data_AF-A0A2K8ZWP4-F1
#
_entry.id   AF-A0A2K8ZWP4-F1
#
_cell.length_a   1.000
_cell.length_b   1.000
_cell.length_c   1.000
_cell.angle_alpha   90.00
_cell.angle_beta   90.00
_cell.angle_gamma   90.00
#
_symmetry.space_group_name_H-M   'P 1'
#
loop_
_entity.id
_entity.type
_entity.pdbx_description
1 polymer ?
#
loop_
_entity_poly.entity_id
_entity_poly.type
_entity_poly.pdbx_seq_one_letter_code
_entity_poly.pdbx_strand_id
1 'polypeptide(L)'
;MITWIYDPHEDDDKSKDDPSFLGRQTITEHVFRFIAKLIVHIPDEHFHTIRYFGFYANKSKKSVVAFKKLLSVATIKLKRSRSNWINMLKSIYKYHPILCSCGHTMKLNLDYSLLRDPGG
;
A
#
# COMPACT_ATOMS: atom_id res chain seq x y z
N MET A 1 15.41 1.12 -35.98
CA MET A 1 15.90 1.67 -34.68
C MET A 1 15.27 3.04 -34.51
N ILE A 2 14.90 3.42 -33.30
CA ILE A 2 14.32 4.72 -32.95
C ILE A 2 15.17 5.38 -31.87
N THR A 3 15.29 6.70 -31.94
CA THR A 3 16.01 7.52 -30.95
C THR A 3 15.02 8.48 -30.29
N TRP A 4 15.04 8.55 -28.97
CA TRP A 4 14.13 9.39 -28.19
C TRP A 4 14.83 9.93 -26.94
N ILE A 5 14.25 10.98 -26.38
CA ILE A 5 14.76 11.67 -25.19
C ILE A 5 13.72 11.64 -24.07
N TYR A 6 14.18 11.56 -22.83
CA TYR A 6 13.34 11.75 -21.66
C TYR A 6 14.13 12.33 -20.50
N ASP A 7 13.40 12.99 -19.60
CA ASP A 7 13.92 13.52 -18.35
C ASP A 7 13.44 12.58 -17.22
N PRO A 8 14.34 11.94 -16.44
CA PRO A 8 13.96 11.00 -15.39
C PRO A 8 13.15 11.64 -14.26
N HIS A 9 12.05 11.01 -13.84
CA HIS A 9 11.21 11.53 -12.74
C HIS A 9 11.94 11.54 -11.38
N GLU A 10 12.98 10.72 -11.22
CA GLU A 10 13.81 10.68 -10.02
C GLU A 10 14.58 11.99 -9.79
N ASP A 11 14.69 12.84 -10.80
CA ASP A 11 15.36 14.14 -10.71
C ASP A 11 14.42 15.29 -10.32
N ASP A 12 13.09 15.08 -10.29
CA ASP A 12 12.09 16.15 -10.03
C ASP A 12 12.28 16.84 -8.66
N ASP A 13 12.75 16.09 -7.65
CA ASP A 13 12.98 16.60 -6.29
C ASP A 13 14.47 16.89 -6.00
N LYS A 14 15.38 16.75 -6.98
CA LYS A 14 16.83 16.83 -6.77
C LYS A 14 17.44 18.13 -7.30
N SER A 15 18.49 18.61 -6.64
CA SER A 15 19.34 19.68 -7.18
C SER A 15 20.25 19.12 -8.28
N LYS A 16 20.64 19.98 -9.23
CA LYS A 16 21.65 19.65 -10.25
C LYS A 16 23.02 19.31 -9.65
N ASP A 17 23.28 19.77 -8.43
CA ASP A 17 24.52 19.51 -7.70
C ASP A 17 24.50 18.16 -6.95
N ASP A 18 23.38 17.44 -6.95
CA ASP A 18 23.25 16.14 -6.30
C ASP A 18 24.02 15.07 -7.10
N PRO A 19 24.88 14.24 -6.46
CA PRO A 19 25.61 13.17 -7.14
C PRO A 19 24.71 12.15 -7.86
N SER A 20 23.44 12.05 -7.47
CA SER A 20 22.44 11.16 -8.08
C SER A 20 21.68 11.80 -9.24
N PHE A 21 21.90 13.07 -9.57
CA PHE A 21 21.19 13.75 -10.66
C PHE A 21 21.60 13.16 -12.02
N LEU A 22 20.65 12.58 -12.75
CA LEU A 22 20.92 11.89 -14.01
C LEU A 22 20.83 12.84 -15.21
N GLY A 23 19.92 13.81 -15.17
CA GLY A 23 19.64 14.73 -16.27
C GLY A 23 19.03 14.04 -17.49
N ARG A 24 18.89 14.82 -18.57
CA ARG A 24 18.25 14.36 -19.81
C ARG A 24 18.97 13.17 -20.42
N GLN A 25 18.24 12.09 -20.66
CA GLN A 25 18.75 10.87 -21.27
C GLN A 25 18.37 10.80 -22.75
N THR A 26 19.29 10.31 -23.59
CA THR A 26 19.04 10.02 -25.01
C THR A 26 19.24 8.53 -25.26
N ILE A 27 18.17 7.84 -25.65
CA ILE A 27 18.18 6.39 -25.88
C ILE A 27 17.98 6.10 -27.36
N THR A 28 18.76 5.15 -27.89
CA THR A 28 18.55 4.56 -29.22
C THR A 28 18.27 3.06 -29.07
N GLU A 29 17.08 2.62 -29.49
CA GLU A 29 16.66 1.22 -29.31
C GLU A 29 15.78 0.70 -30.45
N HIS A 30 15.43 -0.59 -30.39
CA HIS A 30 14.54 -1.22 -31.36
C HIS A 30 13.10 -0.74 -31.18
N VAL A 31 12.34 -0.58 -32.28
CA VAL A 31 10.97 -0.03 -32.26
C VAL A 31 10.04 -0.81 -31.31
N PHE A 32 10.13 -2.15 -31.30
CA PHE A 32 9.32 -2.98 -30.40
C PHE A 32 9.63 -2.76 -28.92
N ARG A 33 10.88 -2.47 -28.54
CA ARG A 33 11.23 -2.19 -27.14
C ARG A 33 10.67 -0.85 -26.69
N PHE A 34 10.73 0.15 -27.57
CA PHE A 34 10.11 1.44 -27.33
C PHE A 34 8.58 1.31 -27.16
N ILE A 35 7.91 0.62 -28.07
CA ILE A 35 6.46 0.39 -28.00
C ILE A 35 6.07 -0.33 -26.70
N ALA A 36 6.82 -1.38 -26.31
CA ALA A 36 6.56 -2.11 -25.07
C ALA A 36 6.63 -1.21 -23.83
N LYS A 37 7.62 -0.30 -23.75
CA LYS A 37 7.71 0.68 -22.65
C LYS A 37 6.52 1.64 -22.63
N LEU A 38 6.02 2.02 -23.79
CA LEU A 38 4.92 2.99 -23.91
C LEU A 38 3.56 2.38 -23.53
N ILE A 39 3.30 1.13 -23.93
CA ILE A 39 2.03 0.43 -23.67
C ILE A 39 1.78 0.24 -22.16
N VAL A 40 2.82 0.08 -21.33
CA VAL A 40 2.68 -0.06 -19.86
C VAL A 40 1.98 1.14 -19.22
N HIS A 41 2.01 2.32 -19.85
CA HIS A 41 1.32 3.52 -19.36
C HIS A 41 -0.13 3.63 -19.83
N ILE A 42 -0.58 2.75 -20.74
CA ILE A 42 -1.95 2.71 -21.23
C ILE A 42 -2.74 1.73 -20.34
N PRO A 43 -3.74 2.21 -19.58
CA PRO A 43 -4.56 1.33 -18.75
C PRO A 43 -5.46 0.44 -19.60
N ASP A 44 -5.87 -0.70 -19.04
CA ASP A 44 -6.82 -1.62 -19.68
C ASP A 44 -8.19 -0.97 -19.94
N GLU A 45 -8.92 -1.55 -20.89
CA GLU A 45 -10.28 -1.12 -21.20
C GLU A 45 -11.18 -1.27 -19.96
N HIS A 46 -11.99 -0.24 -19.68
CA HIS A 46 -12.83 -0.12 -18.48
C HIS A 46 -12.07 0.09 -17.14
N PHE A 47 -10.74 0.24 -17.15
CA PHE A 47 -10.00 0.59 -15.94
C PHE A 47 -10.05 2.10 -15.67
N HIS A 48 -10.81 2.52 -14.66
CA HIS A 48 -10.80 3.89 -14.17
C HIS A 48 -9.58 4.13 -13.27
N THR A 49 -8.58 4.82 -13.79
CA THR A 49 -7.43 5.29 -13.00
C THR A 49 -7.86 6.41 -12.05
N ILE A 50 -7.94 6.13 -10.74
CA ILE A 50 -8.17 7.17 -9.73
C ILE A 50 -6.84 7.89 -9.47
N ARG A 51 -6.52 8.92 -10.26
CA ARG A 51 -5.26 9.66 -10.15
C ARG A 51 -5.15 10.48 -8.86
N TYR A 52 -6.29 10.94 -8.34
CA TYR A 52 -6.37 11.89 -7.23
C TYR A 52 -7.48 11.47 -6.28
N PHE A 53 -7.18 10.56 -5.35
CA PHE A 53 -8.14 10.11 -4.34
C PHE A 53 -7.92 10.80 -2.99
N GLY A 54 -9.01 11.20 -2.33
CA GLY A 54 -9.00 11.68 -0.96
C GLY A 54 -8.04 12.85 -0.73
N PHE A 55 -7.16 12.71 0.27
CA PHE A 55 -6.22 13.76 0.68
C PHE A 55 -5.25 14.20 -0.43
N TYR A 56 -4.95 13.31 -1.39
CA TYR A 56 -4.02 13.55 -2.49
C TYR A 56 -4.65 14.32 -3.67
N ALA A 57 -5.97 14.54 -3.65
CA ALA A 57 -6.66 15.35 -4.67
C ALA A 57 -6.55 16.86 -4.42
N ASN A 58 -5.99 17.26 -3.29
CA ASN A 58 -5.91 18.66 -2.92
C ASN A 58 -4.83 19.37 -3.74
N LYS A 59 -5.24 20.31 -4.60
CA LYS A 59 -4.34 21.19 -5.37
C LYS A 59 -3.56 22.18 -4.50
N SER A 60 -3.90 22.30 -3.22
CA SER A 60 -3.25 23.22 -2.29
C SER A 60 -1.92 22.65 -1.80
N LYS A 61 -0.82 23.39 -2.03
CA LYS A 61 0.52 23.10 -1.47
C LYS A 61 0.63 23.35 0.04
N LYS A 62 -0.48 23.52 0.76
CA LYS A 62 -0.46 23.68 2.22
C LYS A 62 0.17 22.42 2.81
N SER A 63 1.27 22.60 3.53
CA SER A 63 2.06 21.49 4.04
C SER A 63 1.17 20.52 4.82
N VAL A 64 1.30 19.23 4.54
CA VAL A 64 0.56 18.15 5.23
C VAL A 64 0.74 18.25 6.76
N VAL A 65 1.83 18.88 7.19
CA VAL A 65 2.19 19.20 8.57
C VAL A 65 1.12 20.02 9.31
N ALA A 66 0.35 20.86 8.62
CA ALA A 66 -0.73 21.65 9.23
C ALA A 66 -1.98 20.82 9.54
N PHE A 67 -2.11 19.61 8.97
CA PHE A 67 -3.26 18.75 9.24
C PHE A 67 -3.03 18.01 10.56
N LYS A 68 -3.75 18.47 11.59
CA LYS A 68 -3.90 17.72 12.84
C LYS A 68 -4.42 16.32 12.50
N LYS A 69 -3.84 15.29 13.12
CA LYS A 69 -4.29 13.90 12.96
C LYS A 69 -5.82 13.86 13.17
N LEU A 70 -6.54 13.27 12.22
CA LEU A 70 -7.99 13.12 12.28
C LEU A 70 -8.44 12.42 13.58
N LEU A 71 -7.60 11.52 14.09
CA LEU A 71 -7.82 10.78 15.32
C LEU A 71 -6.64 10.98 16.28
N SER A 72 -6.96 11.10 17.57
CA SER A 72 -5.94 11.13 18.61
C SER A 72 -5.23 9.76 18.72
N VAL A 73 -3.99 9.77 19.22
CA VAL A 73 -3.24 8.52 19.47
C VAL A 73 -4.01 7.61 20.45
N ALA A 74 -4.70 8.18 21.43
CA ALA A 74 -5.54 7.43 22.36
C ALA A 74 -6.71 6.74 21.65
N THR A 75 -7.39 7.45 20.74
CA THR A 75 -8.48 6.89 19.93
C THR A 75 -8.00 5.77 19.02
N ILE A 76 -6.81 5.92 18.42
CA ILE A 76 -6.19 4.88 17.58
C ILE A 76 -5.86 3.65 18.43
N LYS A 77 -5.22 3.82 19.60
CA LYS A 77 -4.92 2.72 20.53
C LYS A 77 -6.19 1.97 20.95
N LEU A 78 -7.27 2.70 21.27
CA LEU A 78 -8.56 2.12 21.64
C LEU A 78 -9.21 1.35 20.49
N LYS A 79 -9.23 1.92 19.27
CA LYS A 79 -9.76 1.21 18.09
C LYS A 79 -8.95 -0.04 17.79
N ARG A 80 -7.63 0.02 17.91
CA ARG A 80 -6.73 -1.12 17.71
C ARG A 80 -6.99 -2.22 18.75
N SER A 81 -7.12 -1.88 20.03
CA SER A 81 -7.43 -2.88 21.07
C SER A 81 -8.81 -3.52 20.87
N ARG A 82 -9.78 -2.78 20.34
CA ARG A 82 -11.11 -3.30 19.96
C ARG A 82 -11.11 -4.10 18.66
N SER A 83 -10.09 -3.97 17.82
CA SER A 83 -9.93 -4.72 16.56
C SER A 83 -9.33 -6.11 16.77
N ASN A 84 -9.16 -6.56 18.02
CA ASN A 84 -8.79 -7.93 18.32
C ASN A 84 -9.91 -8.88 17.86
N TRP A 85 -9.57 -9.91 17.10
CA TRP A 85 -10.51 -10.93 16.62
C TRP A 85 -11.39 -11.51 17.75
N ILE A 86 -10.82 -11.73 18.94
CA ILE A 86 -11.56 -12.19 20.12
C ILE A 86 -12.63 -11.18 20.56
N ASN A 87 -12.33 -9.88 20.52
CA ASN A 87 -13.29 -8.82 20.88
C ASN A 87 -14.41 -8.71 19.83
N MET A 88 -14.08 -8.92 18.55
CA MET A 88 -15.08 -9.04 17.49
C MET A 88 -16.02 -10.22 17.72
N LEU A 89 -15.48 -11.41 18.01
CA LEU A 89 -16.26 -12.60 18.33
C LEU A 89 -17.18 -12.37 19.54
N LYS A 90 -16.66 -11.79 20.64
CA LYS A 90 -17.47 -11.43 21.82
C LYS A 90 -18.61 -10.47 21.47
N SER A 91 -18.35 -9.50 20.58
CA SER A 91 -19.36 -8.52 20.18
C SER A 91 -20.52 -9.16 19.40
N ILE A 92 -20.21 -10.14 18.54
CA ILE A 92 -21.19 -10.86 17.71
C ILE A 92 -21.99 -11.85 18.57
N TYR A 93 -21.29 -12.74 19.26
CA TYR A 93 -21.92 -13.88 19.96
C TYR A 93 -22.44 -13.53 21.35
N LYS A 94 -22.05 -12.38 21.93
CA LYS A 94 -22.36 -11.96 23.31
C LYS A 94 -21.78 -12.88 24.41
N TYR A 95 -21.00 -13.89 24.04
CA TYR A 95 -20.20 -14.73 24.96
C TYR A 95 -18.80 -14.97 24.35
N HIS A 96 -17.91 -15.63 25.10
CA HIS A 96 -16.52 -15.91 24.69
C HIS A 96 -16.43 -17.27 23.98
N PRO A 97 -16.44 -17.35 22.63
CA PRO A 97 -16.68 -18.64 21.95
C PRO A 97 -15.53 -19.64 22.09
N ILE A 98 -14.32 -19.12 22.31
CA ILE A 98 -13.12 -19.95 22.50
C ILE A 98 -12.85 -20.31 23.96
N LEU A 99 -13.73 -19.92 24.89
CA LEU A 99 -13.62 -20.29 26.30
C LEU A 99 -14.50 -21.52 26.55
N CYS A 100 -13.88 -22.62 26.98
CA CYS A 100 -14.59 -23.83 27.35
C CYS A 100 -15.26 -23.65 28.73
N SER A 101 -16.31 -24.44 29.00
CA SER A 101 -16.96 -24.50 30.32
C SER A 101 -16.00 -24.91 31.44
N CYS A 102 -14.93 -25.63 31.14
CA CYS A 102 -13.88 -25.98 32.11
C CYS A 102 -12.90 -24.82 32.42
N GLY A 103 -13.09 -23.63 31.83
CA GLY A 103 -12.22 -22.46 32.02
C GLY A 103 -10.98 -22.43 31.13
N HIS A 104 -10.74 -23.47 30.33
CA HIS A 104 -9.62 -23.49 29.39
C HIS A 104 -9.95 -22.73 28.09
N THR A 105 -8.95 -22.03 27.52
CA THR A 105 -9.10 -21.34 26.24
C THR A 105 -8.60 -22.23 25.10
N MET A 106 -9.39 -22.34 24.03
CA MET A 106 -9.03 -23.09 22.81
C MET A 106 -7.74 -22.51 22.21
N LYS A 107 -6.79 -23.38 21.90
CA LYS A 107 -5.52 -23.04 21.25
C LYS A 107 -5.48 -23.65 19.85
N LEU A 108 -4.93 -22.90 18.90
CA LEU A 108 -4.66 -23.42 17.57
C LEU A 108 -3.54 -24.47 17.68
N ASN A 109 -3.80 -25.68 17.17
CA ASN A 109 -2.80 -26.72 16.98
C ASN A 109 -2.56 -26.87 15.48
N LEU A 110 -1.35 -26.53 15.02
CA LEU A 110 -1.00 -26.56 13.60
C LEU A 110 -0.70 -27.98 13.10
N ASP A 111 -0.17 -28.86 13.97
CA ASP A 111 0.19 -30.25 13.65
C ASP A 111 -1.01 -31.07 13.15
N TYR A 112 -2.21 -30.74 13.64
CA TYR A 112 -3.47 -31.37 13.24
C TYR A 112 -4.36 -30.45 12.39
N SER A 113 -3.82 -29.32 11.91
CA SER A 113 -4.57 -28.41 11.05
C SER A 113 -4.39 -28.79 9.59
N LEU A 114 -5.45 -28.64 8.79
CA LEU A 114 -5.38 -28.81 7.32
C LEU A 114 -4.60 -27.66 6.64
N LEU A 115 -4.18 -26.65 7.41
CA LEU A 115 -3.33 -25.57 6.96
C LEU A 115 -1.91 -26.13 6.86
N ARG A 116 -1.64 -26.76 5.73
CA ARG A 116 -0.34 -27.32 5.34
C ARG A 116 0.77 -26.32 5.67
N ASP A 117 1.78 -26.74 6.42
CA ASP A 117 2.97 -25.93 6.69
C ASP A 117 3.50 -25.33 5.37
N PRO A 118 3.72 -24.01 5.29
CA PRO A 118 4.27 -23.36 4.10
C PRO A 118 5.75 -23.70 3.84
N GLY A 119 6.33 -24.66 4.57
CA GLY A 119 7.75 -25.01 4.54
C GLY A 119 8.03 -26.51 4.55
N GLY A 120 7.24 -27.29 3.81
CA GLY A 120 7.68 -28.59 3.30
C GLY A 120 8.54 -28.40 2.05
#